data_AF-A0A662YEB4-F1
#
_entry.id   AF-A0A662YEB4-F1
#
_cell.length_a   1.000
_cell.length_b   1.000
_cell.length_c   1.000
_cell.angle_alpha   90.00
_cell.angle_beta   90.00
_cell.angle_gamma   90.00
#
_symmetry.space_group_name_H-M   'P 1'
#
loop_
_entity.id
_entity.type
_entity.pdbx_description
1 polymer ?
#
loop_
_entity_poly.entity_id
_entity_poly.type
_entity_poly.pdbx_seq_one_letter_code
_entity_poly.pdbx_strand_id
1 'polypeptide(L)'
;MGILLVYDVTDDHSFQNIRNWMTQIRQNASSNVNKILVGNKCDVDPSERVRSVSTKLLVRVLLPDCCSLLAAGGGCCHQAVTTKQGQDLADEFGIKFFETSAKSNKNIEEAFRSIAVDIQKRLAESEHDRLDVANGSKFRVDESQEQSKDGCCT
;
A
#
# COMPACT_ATOMS: atom_id res chain seq x y z
N MET A 1 4.13 14.67 7.33
CA MET A 1 5.33 13.83 7.10
C MET A 1 4.91 12.43 6.70
N GLY A 2 5.69 11.76 5.84
CA GLY A 2 5.41 10.41 5.35
C GLY A 2 6.69 9.55 5.28
N ILE A 3 6.52 8.23 5.35
CA ILE A 3 7.58 7.22 5.29
C ILE A 3 7.27 6.25 4.15
N LEU A 4 8.26 5.98 3.31
CA LEU A 4 8.19 4.99 2.25
C LEU A 4 9.00 3.76 2.67
N LEU A 5 8.36 2.60 2.75
CA LEU A 5 9.04 1.32 2.93
C LEU A 5 9.21 0.68 1.56
N VAL A 6 10.44 0.40 1.15
CA VAL A 6 10.73 -0.13 -0.19
C VAL A 6 11.47 -1.45 -0.07
N TYR A 7 11.03 -2.47 -0.80
CA TYR A 7 11.76 -3.74 -0.98
C TYR A 7 11.95 -4.03 -2.47
N ASP A 8 12.87 -4.93 -2.82
CA ASP A 8 13.07 -5.41 -4.19
C ASP A 8 12.25 -6.70 -4.38
N VAL A 9 11.33 -6.74 -5.36
CA VAL A 9 10.47 -7.92 -5.61
C VAL A 9 11.26 -9.18 -6.01
N THR A 10 12.53 -9.02 -6.41
CA THR A 10 13.44 -10.13 -6.75
C THR A 10 14.29 -10.61 -5.58
N ASP A 11 14.26 -9.92 -4.44
CA ASP A 11 15.02 -10.31 -3.24
C ASP A 11 14.08 -10.55 -2.05
N ASP A 12 13.86 -11.81 -1.73
CA ASP A 12 13.04 -12.24 -0.59
C ASP A 12 13.56 -11.68 0.75
N HIS A 13 14.88 -11.54 0.91
CA HIS A 13 15.45 -11.04 2.15
C HIS A 13 15.09 -9.57 2.38
N SER A 14 15.08 -8.76 1.32
CA SER A 14 14.61 -7.38 1.39
C SER A 14 13.15 -7.26 1.88
N PHE A 15 12.31 -8.23 1.52
CA PHE A 15 10.91 -8.29 1.96
C PHE A 15 10.77 -8.72 3.42
N GLN A 16 11.54 -9.70 3.87
CA GLN A 16 11.54 -10.12 5.29
C GLN A 16 11.91 -8.96 6.23
N ASN A 17 12.78 -8.04 5.78
CA ASN A 17 13.18 -6.87 6.57
C ASN A 17 12.04 -5.86 6.81
N ILE A 18 10.99 -5.85 5.97
CA ILE A 18 9.87 -4.92 6.10
C ILE A 18 9.22 -5.03 7.48
N ARG A 19 9.09 -6.24 8.03
CA ARG A 19 8.50 -6.45 9.36
C ARG A 19 9.32 -5.80 10.48
N ASN A 20 10.63 -5.91 10.39
CA ASN A 20 11.56 -5.30 11.33
C ASN A 20 11.50 -3.77 11.24
N TRP A 21 11.55 -3.22 10.01
CA TRP A 21 11.45 -1.77 9.80
C TRP A 21 10.11 -1.21 10.25
N MET A 22 9.00 -1.91 9.99
CA MET A 22 7.68 -1.50 10.47
C MET A 22 7.61 -1.46 11.99
N THR A 23 8.23 -2.43 12.67
CA THR A 23 8.33 -2.44 14.14
C THR A 23 9.13 -1.24 14.65
N GLN A 24 10.28 -0.94 14.04
CA GLN A 24 11.08 0.23 14.40
C GLN A 24 10.32 1.55 14.17
N ILE A 25 9.58 1.66 13.08
CA ILE A 25 8.74 2.84 12.79
C ILE A 25 7.65 2.99 13.86
N ARG A 26 6.97 1.91 14.25
CA ARG A 26 5.94 1.96 15.31
C ARG A 26 6.50 2.39 16.66
N GLN A 27 7.77 2.08 16.94
CA GLN A 27 8.43 2.44 18.21
C GLN A 27 8.95 3.88 18.22
N ASN A 28 9.37 4.43 17.07
CA ASN A 28 10.09 5.70 17.01
C ASN A 28 9.32 6.84 16.32
N ALA A 29 8.25 6.54 15.57
CA ALA A 29 7.50 7.54 14.82
C ALA A 29 6.06 7.68 15.33
N SER A 30 5.51 8.90 15.21
CA SER A 30 4.12 9.17 15.55
C SER A 30 3.15 8.34 14.71
N SER A 31 2.03 7.93 15.30
CA SER A 31 0.98 7.16 14.62
C SER A 31 0.43 7.89 13.38
N ASN A 32 0.37 9.23 13.43
CA ASN A 32 -0.10 10.10 12.34
C ASN A 32 0.90 10.28 11.16
N VAL A 33 1.98 9.51 11.09
CA VAL A 33 2.83 9.51 9.89
C VAL A 33 2.20 8.62 8.82
N ASN A 34 2.04 9.15 7.60
CA ASN A 34 1.62 8.37 6.43
C ASN A 34 2.69 7.33 6.09
N LYS A 35 2.29 6.08 5.87
CA LYS A 35 3.21 4.96 5.59
C LYS A 35 2.73 4.26 4.32
N ILE A 36 3.64 3.98 3.40
CA ILE A 36 3.34 3.26 2.16
C ILE A 36 4.42 2.20 1.94
N LEU A 37 3.99 0.99 1.57
CA LEU A 37 4.85 -0.11 1.15
C LEU A 37 5.00 -0.10 -0.38
N VAL A 38 6.23 -0.26 -0.86
CA VAL A 38 6.56 -0.26 -2.28
C VAL A 38 7.40 -1.48 -2.63
N GLY A 39 6.88 -2.34 -3.51
CA GLY A 39 7.67 -3.38 -4.17
C GLY A 39 8.33 -2.79 -5.41
N ASN A 40 9.63 -2.51 -5.36
CA ASN A 40 10.39 -1.96 -6.48
C ASN A 40 10.92 -3.08 -7.41
N LYS A 41 11.27 -2.70 -8.64
CA LYS A 41 11.84 -3.57 -9.68
C LYS A 41 10.84 -4.57 -10.25
N CYS A 42 9.56 -4.16 -10.40
CA CYS A 42 8.54 -5.00 -11.03
C CYS A 42 8.72 -5.20 -12.55
N ASP A 43 9.79 -4.64 -13.14
CA ASP A 43 10.18 -4.74 -14.56
C ASP A 43 11.02 -5.97 -14.92
N VAL A 44 11.16 -6.95 -14.02
CA VAL A 44 12.03 -8.11 -14.32
C VAL A 44 11.34 -9.04 -15.30
N ASP A 45 11.60 -8.81 -16.59
CA ASP A 45 11.18 -9.67 -17.69
C ASP A 45 11.87 -11.04 -17.60
N PRO A 46 11.16 -12.15 -17.87
CA PRO A 46 11.74 -13.49 -17.83
C PRO A 46 12.99 -13.68 -18.71
N SER A 47 13.11 -12.86 -19.76
CA SER A 47 14.11 -12.93 -20.82
C SER A 47 15.46 -12.26 -20.53
N GLU A 48 15.61 -11.43 -19.48
CA GLU A 48 16.89 -10.73 -19.20
C GLU A 48 17.95 -11.60 -18.49
N ARG A 49 17.68 -12.90 -18.23
CA ARG A 49 18.61 -13.84 -17.56
C ARG A 49 19.72 -14.40 -18.48
N VAL A 50 20.19 -13.62 -19.46
CA VAL A 50 21.31 -13.99 -20.35
C VAL A 50 22.44 -12.96 -20.26
N ARG A 51 22.81 -12.50 -19.06
CA ARG A 51 24.07 -11.76 -18.85
C ARG A 51 24.68 -12.03 -17.47
N SER A 52 25.09 -13.27 -17.22
CA SER A 52 26.38 -13.60 -16.55
C SER A 52 26.50 -15.12 -16.39
N VAL A 53 26.63 -15.84 -17.49
CA VAL A 53 27.28 -17.17 -17.46
C VAL A 53 28.17 -17.23 -18.70
N SER A 54 29.30 -16.54 -18.62
CA SER A 54 30.37 -16.68 -19.61
C SER A 54 31.32 -17.79 -19.17
N THR A 55 30.85 -19.03 -19.20
CA THR A 55 31.72 -20.20 -19.44
C THR A 55 30.86 -21.34 -19.98
N LYS A 56 31.11 -21.72 -21.23
CA LYS A 56 30.60 -22.91 -21.90
C LYS A 56 30.72 -24.14 -20.98
N LEU A 57 29.61 -24.72 -20.54
CA LEU A 57 29.49 -26.18 -20.47
C LEU A 57 28.03 -26.62 -20.54
N LEU A 58 27.77 -27.41 -21.56
CA LEU A 58 26.48 -27.94 -21.96
C LEU A 58 26.17 -29.16 -21.09
N VAL A 59 25.22 -29.05 -20.15
CA VAL A 59 24.42 -30.20 -19.71
C VAL A 59 22.98 -29.77 -19.54
N ARG A 60 22.16 -30.24 -20.48
CA ARG A 60 20.74 -30.51 -20.31
C ARG A 60 20.53 -31.32 -19.02
N VAL A 61 20.29 -30.64 -17.90
CA VAL A 61 19.53 -31.24 -16.81
C VAL A 61 18.09 -30.80 -17.03
N LEU A 62 17.23 -31.80 -17.22
CA LEU A 62 15.79 -31.69 -17.14
C LEU A 62 15.42 -31.12 -15.77
N LEU A 63 15.49 -29.80 -15.59
CA LEU A 63 14.62 -29.15 -14.61
C LEU A 63 13.27 -29.04 -15.30
N PRO A 64 12.17 -29.49 -14.67
CA PRO A 64 10.85 -29.19 -15.20
C PRO A 64 10.77 -27.68 -15.33
N ASP A 65 10.52 -27.21 -16.55
CA ASP A 65 10.38 -25.80 -16.86
C ASP A 65 9.44 -25.18 -15.81
N CYS A 66 9.96 -24.27 -14.98
CA CYS A 66 9.14 -23.55 -13.99
C CYS A 66 7.99 -22.74 -14.65
N CYS A 67 7.87 -22.77 -15.99
CA CYS A 67 6.78 -22.19 -16.78
C CYS A 67 5.60 -23.14 -17.04
N SER A 68 5.66 -24.45 -16.80
CA SER A 68 4.56 -25.35 -17.19
C SER A 68 3.39 -25.46 -16.19
N LEU A 69 3.37 -24.68 -15.10
CA LEU A 69 2.16 -24.53 -14.25
C LEU A 69 1.41 -23.23 -14.57
N LEU A 70 1.31 -22.91 -15.86
CA LEU A 70 0.53 -21.80 -16.40
C LEU A 70 -0.98 -22.14 -16.49
N ALA A 71 -1.58 -22.54 -15.36
CA ALA A 71 -3.02 -22.81 -15.29
C ALA A 71 -3.77 -22.02 -14.20
N ALA A 72 -3.08 -21.19 -13.40
CA ALA A 72 -3.75 -20.33 -12.43
C ALA A 72 -2.97 -19.03 -12.20
N GLY A 73 -3.23 -18.01 -13.02
CA GLY A 73 -3.00 -16.60 -12.66
C GLY A 73 -1.58 -16.19 -12.26
N GLY A 74 -0.73 -15.99 -13.26
CA GLY A 74 0.30 -14.94 -13.30
C GLY A 74 1.27 -14.81 -12.12
N GLY A 75 2.37 -15.57 -12.15
CA GLY A 75 3.59 -15.23 -11.42
C GLY A 75 4.80 -15.37 -12.34
N CYS A 76 5.52 -14.28 -12.61
CA CYS A 76 6.81 -14.33 -13.30
C CYS A 76 7.81 -15.07 -12.39
N CYS A 77 8.44 -16.13 -12.90
CA CYS A 77 9.41 -17.00 -12.19
C CYS A 77 10.74 -16.32 -11.77
N HIS A 78 10.75 -14.98 -11.72
CA HIS A 78 11.86 -14.14 -11.29
C HIS A 78 11.49 -13.22 -10.12
N GLN A 79 10.21 -13.12 -9.75
CA GLN A 79 9.79 -12.48 -8.51
C GLN A 79 9.96 -13.47 -7.36
N ALA A 80 10.86 -13.16 -6.43
CA ALA A 80 10.97 -13.90 -5.18
C ALA A 80 9.74 -13.66 -4.29
N VAL A 81 9.11 -12.48 -4.46
CA VAL A 81 7.91 -12.07 -3.73
C VAL A 81 6.82 -11.71 -4.74
N THR A 82 5.69 -12.40 -4.66
CA THR A 82 4.52 -12.11 -5.51
C THR A 82 3.81 -10.83 -5.09
N THR A 83 3.12 -10.19 -6.02
CA THR A 83 2.26 -9.02 -5.75
C THR A 83 1.28 -9.29 -4.62
N LYS A 84 0.70 -10.51 -4.59
CA LYS A 84 -0.23 -10.94 -3.55
C LYS A 84 0.42 -10.95 -2.17
N GLN A 85 1.62 -11.49 -2.04
CA GLN A 85 2.35 -11.47 -0.76
C GLN A 85 2.63 -10.04 -0.29
N GLY A 86 2.98 -9.14 -1.20
CA GLY A 86 3.15 -7.71 -0.89
C GLY A 86 1.86 -7.05 -0.41
N GLN A 87 0.74 -7.34 -1.09
CA GLN A 87 -0.58 -6.83 -0.73
C GLN A 87 -1.05 -7.36 0.64
N ASP A 88 -0.93 -8.68 0.88
CA ASP A 88 -1.32 -9.31 2.14
C ASP A 88 -0.55 -8.68 3.33
N LEU A 89 0.75 -8.39 3.16
CA LEU A 89 1.56 -7.72 4.19
C LEU A 89 1.13 -6.26 4.42
N ALA A 90 0.75 -5.56 3.35
CA ALA A 90 0.26 -4.19 3.46
C ALA A 90 -1.09 -4.13 4.19
N ASP A 91 -1.97 -5.08 3.91
CA ASP A 91 -3.26 -5.25 4.58
C ASP A 91 -3.07 -5.61 6.06
N GLU A 92 -2.12 -6.49 6.39
CA GLU A 92 -1.73 -6.83 7.78
C GLU A 92 -1.36 -5.57 8.58
N PHE A 93 -0.64 -4.63 7.95
CA PHE A 93 -0.20 -3.40 8.58
C PHE A 93 -1.16 -2.21 8.43
N GLY A 94 -2.21 -2.34 7.60
CA GLY A 94 -3.14 -1.27 7.26
C GLY A 94 -2.46 -0.09 6.53
N ILE A 95 -1.51 -0.38 5.64
CA ILE A 95 -0.78 0.62 4.84
C ILE A 95 -1.05 0.42 3.35
N LYS A 96 -0.86 1.47 2.55
CA LYS A 96 -1.03 1.37 1.09
C LYS A 96 0.13 0.58 0.46
N PHE A 97 -0.14 -0.14 -0.62
CA PHE A 97 0.84 -0.90 -1.39
C PHE A 97 0.91 -0.44 -2.85
N PHE A 98 2.12 -0.38 -3.40
CA PHE A 98 2.35 -0.15 -4.83
C PHE A 98 3.51 -1.03 -5.33
N GLU A 99 3.36 -1.65 -6.50
CA GLU A 99 4.50 -2.19 -7.24
C GLU A 99 5.01 -1.15 -8.22
N THR A 100 6.30 -0.84 -8.17
CA THR A 100 6.93 0.18 -9.02
C THR A 100 8.15 -0.35 -9.74
N SER A 101 8.47 0.29 -10.87
CA SER A 101 9.73 0.09 -11.55
C SER A 101 10.37 1.45 -11.78
N ALA A 102 11.47 1.70 -11.07
CA ALA A 102 12.32 2.85 -11.34
C ALA A 102 12.94 2.80 -12.75
N LYS A 103 13.20 1.60 -13.29
CA LYS A 103 13.81 1.41 -14.63
C LYS A 103 12.87 1.84 -15.76
N SER A 104 11.58 1.51 -15.64
CA SER A 104 10.57 1.75 -16.68
C SER A 104 9.59 2.89 -16.35
N ASN A 105 9.83 3.61 -15.25
CA ASN A 105 8.93 4.63 -14.72
C ASN A 105 7.49 4.13 -14.48
N LYS A 106 7.31 2.84 -14.23
CA LYS A 106 5.99 2.23 -14.01
C LYS A 106 5.52 2.49 -12.58
N ASN A 107 4.29 3.00 -12.44
CA ASN A 107 3.58 3.26 -11.17
C ASN A 107 4.27 4.25 -10.20
N ILE A 108 5.36 4.91 -10.61
CA ILE A 108 6.06 5.92 -9.80
C ILE A 108 5.16 7.12 -9.55
N GLU A 109 4.57 7.70 -10.61
CA GLU A 109 3.72 8.89 -10.51
C GLU A 109 2.49 8.67 -9.63
N GLU A 110 1.85 7.51 -9.75
CA GLU A 110 0.66 7.16 -8.97
C GLU A 110 0.99 7.04 -7.48
N ALA A 111 2.09 6.36 -7.14
CA ALA A 111 2.56 6.22 -5.77
C ALA A 111 2.86 7.59 -5.14
N PHE A 112 3.60 8.45 -5.84
CA PHE A 112 3.92 9.80 -5.35
C PHE A 112 2.69 10.70 -5.23
N ARG A 113 1.78 10.67 -6.21
CA ARG A 113 0.53 11.44 -6.17
C ARG A 113 -0.34 11.04 -4.99
N SER A 114 -0.43 9.74 -4.70
CA SER A 114 -1.19 9.21 -3.56
C SER A 114 -0.68 9.79 -2.23
N ILE A 115 0.64 9.83 -2.03
CA ILE A 115 1.27 10.41 -0.83
C ILE A 115 0.98 11.90 -0.72
N ALA A 116 1.13 12.64 -1.82
CA ALA A 116 0.93 14.08 -1.84
C ALA A 116 -0.51 14.46 -1.44
N VAL A 117 -1.50 13.72 -1.97
CA VAL A 117 -2.92 13.92 -1.63
C VAL A 117 -3.18 13.60 -0.17
N ASP A 118 -2.65 12.50 0.36
CA ASP A 118 -2.87 12.12 1.75
C ASP A 118 -2.23 13.11 2.74
N ILE A 119 -1.06 13.66 2.41
CA ILE A 119 -0.41 14.66 3.25
C ILE A 119 -1.25 15.94 3.27
N GLN A 120 -1.77 16.39 2.12
CA GLN A 120 -2.62 17.58 2.05
C GLN A 120 -3.92 17.41 2.86
N LYS A 121 -4.58 16.26 2.76
CA LYS A 121 -5.82 15.98 3.52
C LYS A 121 -5.60 16.06 5.02
N ARG A 122 -4.52 15.47 5.53
CA ARG A 122 -4.21 15.50 6.97
C ARG A 122 -3.91 16.91 7.50
N LEU A 123 -3.35 17.79 6.68
CA LEU A 123 -3.13 19.18 7.06
C LEU A 123 -4.46 19.94 7.14
N ALA A 124 -5.38 19.70 6.21
CA ALA A 124 -6.70 20.32 6.20
C ALA A 124 -7.60 19.85 7.35
N GLU A 125 -7.54 18.56 7.71
CA GLU A 125 -8.32 17.97 8.82
C GLU A 125 -7.89 18.53 10.19
N SER A 126 -6.61 18.85 10.36
CA SER A 126 -6.10 19.43 11.63
C SER A 126 -6.61 20.84 11.95
N GLU A 127 -7.26 21.52 11.00
CA GLU A 127 -7.91 22.82 11.22
C GLU A 127 -9.42 22.71 11.51
N HIS A 128 -10.07 21.56 11.25
CA HIS A 128 -11.53 21.43 11.37
C HIS A 128 -12.03 21.11 12.80
N ASP A 129 -11.22 20.48 13.65
CA ASP A 129 -11.58 20.21 15.06
C ASP A 129 -11.64 21.47 15.95
N ARG A 130 -11.17 22.62 15.45
CA ARG A 130 -11.30 23.90 16.15
C ARG A 130 -12.60 24.65 15.85
N LEU A 131 -13.34 24.27 14.81
CA LEU A 131 -14.52 25.00 14.36
C LEU A 131 -15.84 24.34 14.78
N ASP A 132 -15.85 23.07 15.16
CA ASP A 132 -17.07 22.40 15.67
C ASP A 132 -17.31 22.58 17.18
N VAL A 133 -16.31 23.00 17.95
CA VAL A 133 -16.50 23.39 19.37
C VAL A 133 -17.00 24.83 19.52
N ALA A 134 -16.87 25.66 18.46
CA ALA A 134 -17.40 27.02 18.44
C ALA A 134 -18.89 27.11 18.04
N ASN A 135 -19.50 26.00 17.58
CA ASN A 135 -20.87 25.97 17.10
C ASN A 135 -21.85 25.22 18.04
N GLY A 136 -21.53 25.20 19.33
CA GLY A 136 -22.47 24.83 20.38
C GLY A 136 -23.14 26.05 21.03
N SER A 137 -24.37 26.37 20.59
CA SER A 137 -25.48 26.95 21.39
C SER A 137 -25.77 28.47 21.33
N LYS A 138 -26.91 28.82 20.69
CA LYS A 138 -28.05 29.66 21.20
C LYS A 138 -29.04 29.87 20.04
N PHE A 139 -30.35 29.63 20.12
CA PHE A 139 -31.34 30.22 21.05
C PHE A 139 -32.75 29.71 20.67
N ARG A 140 -33.65 29.52 21.65
CA ARG A 140 -35.07 29.11 21.51
C ARG A 140 -35.97 30.30 21.09
N VAL A 141 -37.00 30.08 20.27
CA VAL A 141 -38.31 30.76 20.36
C VAL A 141 -39.43 29.76 19.99
N ASP A 142 -40.54 29.91 20.69
CA ASP A 142 -41.71 29.05 20.89
C ASP A 142 -42.96 29.59 20.14
N GLU A 143 -43.95 28.70 19.93
CA GLU A 143 -45.38 28.93 19.57
C GLU A 143 -45.77 29.54 18.19
N SER A 144 -46.85 29.17 17.49
CA SER A 144 -47.92 28.13 17.53
C SER A 144 -48.58 28.15 16.12
N GLN A 145 -49.13 27.08 15.53
CA GLN A 145 -50.46 26.50 15.80
C GLN A 145 -50.64 25.06 15.26
N GLU A 146 -51.60 24.39 15.91
CA GLU A 146 -52.06 22.99 15.92
C GLU A 146 -52.56 22.36 14.61
N GLN A 147 -52.44 21.03 14.48
CA GLN A 147 -53.58 20.10 14.65
C GLN A 147 -53.19 18.60 14.58
N SER A 148 -53.34 17.93 15.74
CA SER A 148 -53.92 16.60 16.01
C SER A 148 -53.59 15.39 15.11
N LYS A 149 -52.97 14.33 15.67
CA LYS A 149 -53.64 13.12 16.22
C LYS A 149 -52.66 11.95 16.41
N ASP A 150 -52.57 11.54 17.68
CA ASP A 150 -52.58 10.18 18.25
C ASP A 150 -51.66 9.08 17.71
N GLY A 151 -50.86 8.51 18.64
CA GLY A 151 -50.68 7.07 18.70
C GLY A 151 -49.25 6.55 18.91
N CYS A 152 -48.75 6.61 20.15
CA CYS A 152 -47.76 5.64 20.64
C CYS A 152 -48.49 4.35 21.04
N CYS A 153 -47.93 3.17 20.76
CA CYS A 153 -48.26 1.93 21.47
C CYS A 153 -47.03 1.02 21.60
N THR A 154 -46.97 0.42 22.78
CA THR A 154 -46.07 -0.59 23.34
C THR A 154 -46.26 -1.96 22.71
#